data_AF-A0A6P2DAS6-F1
#
_entry.id   AF-A0A6P2DAS6-F1
#
_cell.length_a   1.000
_cell.length_b   1.000
_cell.length_c   1.000
_cell.angle_alpha   90.00
_cell.angle_beta   90.00
_cell.angle_gamma   90.00
#
_symmetry.space_group_name_H-M   'P 1'
#
loop_
_entity.id
_entity.type
_entity.pdbx_description
1 polymer ?
#
loop_
_entity_poly.entity_id
_entity_poly.type
_entity_poly.pdbx_seq_one_letter_code
_entity_poly.pdbx_strand_id
1 'polypeptide(L)' 'MRAREICNAWVVYRMTLEKGKVGGNVVCEQREWDAIEAAKPGFHTLLHTGIKTEKEAEKLATGTAGDNYRMSGRRK' A
#
# COMPACT_ATOMS: atom_id res chain seq x y z
N MET A 1 24.99 -7.52 -8.56
CA MET A 1 23.70 -7.24 -9.24
C MET A 1 22.71 -6.86 -8.14
N ARG A 2 22.04 -5.72 -8.08
CA ARG A 2 21.70 -4.70 -9.08
C ARG A 2 21.76 -3.33 -8.39
N ALA A 3 22.58 -2.42 -8.90
CA ALA A 3 22.40 -0.99 -8.65
C ALA A 3 21.21 -0.53 -9.50
N ARG A 4 20.00 -0.93 -9.10
CA ARG A 4 18.80 -0.58 -9.85
C ARG A 4 18.25 0.66 -9.20
N GLU A 5 18.65 1.77 -9.79
CA GLU A 5 17.76 2.89 -10.02
C GLU A 5 17.01 3.29 -8.76
N ILE A 6 17.66 4.16 -7.99
CA ILE A 6 17.00 5.07 -7.05
C ILE A 6 16.16 6.03 -7.92
N CYS A 7 15.23 5.51 -8.71
CA CYS A 7 14.08 6.26 -9.12
C CYS A 7 13.26 6.41 -7.84
N ASN A 8 12.89 7.65 -7.52
CA ASN A 8 11.99 8.03 -6.44
C ASN A 8 10.61 7.39 -6.68
N ALA A 9 10.57 6.07 -6.58
CA ALA A 9 9.44 5.23 -6.85
C ALA A 9 8.66 5.15 -5.55
N TRP A 10 7.40 5.57 -5.62
CA TRP A 10 6.46 5.49 -4.54
C TRP A 10 5.81 4.11 -4.54
N VAL A 11 5.52 3.65 -3.34
CA VAL A 11 4.93 2.35 -3.04
C VAL A 11 3.67 2.58 -2.24
N VAL A 12 2.60 1.93 -2.65
CA VAL A 12 1.34 1.88 -1.93
C VAL A 12 1.15 0.48 -1.41
N TYR A 13 0.99 0.36 -0.10
CA TYR A 13 0.69 -0.90 0.55
C TYR A 13 -0.49 -0.74 1.49
N ARG A 14 -1.11 -1.86 1.82
CA ARG A 14 -2.19 -1.93 2.79
C ARG A 14 -1.64 -2.50 4.09
N MET A 15 -1.82 -1.78 5.18
CA MET A 15 -1.58 -2.35 6.50
C MET A 15 -2.68 -3.35 6.80
N THR A 16 -2.31 -4.55 7.23
CA THR A 16 -3.28 -5.52 7.75
C THR A 16 -3.35 -5.29 9.26
N LEU A 17 -4.51 -4.90 9.78
CA LEU A 17 -4.70 -4.82 11.22
C LEU A 17 -5.14 -6.19 11.75
N GLU A 18 -4.66 -6.50 12.95
CA GLU A 18 -5.01 -7.72 13.67
C GLU A 18 -6.54 -7.78 13.88
N LYS A 19 -7.14 -8.97 13.76
CA LYS A 19 -8.61 -9.24 13.74
C LYS A 19 -9.34 -8.91 12.43
N GLY A 20 -8.70 -9.12 11.29
CA GLY A 20 -9.40 -9.11 9.98
C GLY A 20 -9.93 -7.75 9.55
N LYS A 21 -9.51 -6.68 10.22
CA LYS A 21 -9.74 -5.32 9.73
C LYS A 21 -8.64 -5.00 8.73
N VAL A 22 -9.07 -4.70 7.52
CA VAL A 22 -8.14 -4.12 6.55
C VAL A 22 -7.80 -2.71 7.01
N GLY A 23 -6.52 -2.49 7.29
CA GLY A 23 -6.01 -1.18 7.68
C GLY A 23 -6.02 -0.21 6.51
N GLY A 24 -5.71 1.03 6.82
CA GLY A 24 -5.55 2.09 5.83
C GLY A 24 -4.49 1.74 4.79
N ASN A 25 -4.67 2.31 3.60
CA ASN A 25 -3.67 2.30 2.57
C ASN A 25 -2.61 3.34 2.93
N VAL A 26 -1.35 2.92 2.93
CA VAL A 26 -0.21 3.75 3.27
C VAL A 26 0.66 3.92 2.03
N VAL A 27 1.10 5.15 1.82
CA VAL A 27 2.06 5.51 0.78
C VAL A 27 3.41 5.69 1.45
N CYS A 28 4.46 5.07 0.89
CA CYS A 28 5.83 5.27 1.33
C CYS A 28 6.78 5.19 0.13
N GLU A 29 8.02 5.62 0.30
CA GLU A 29 9.01 5.47 -0.76
C GLU A 29 9.50 4.02 -0.90
N GLN A 30 10.01 3.64 -2.07
CA GLN A 30 10.52 2.28 -2.32
C GLN A 30 11.61 1.85 -1.32
N ARG A 31 12.40 2.81 -0.83
CA ARG A 31 13.41 2.58 0.21
C ARG A 31 12.80 2.29 1.57
N GLU A 32 11.75 3.02 1.94
CA GLU A 32 11.02 2.76 3.19
C GLU A 32 10.33 1.41 3.13
N TRP A 33 9.71 1.07 1.99
CA TRP A 33 9.11 -0.24 1.78
C TRP A 33 10.12 -1.38 1.95
N ASP A 34 11.33 -1.25 1.41
CA ASP A 34 12.40 -2.25 1.57
C ASP A 34 12.74 -2.45 3.05
N ALA A 35 12.89 -1.36 3.82
CA ALA A 35 13.11 -1.43 5.26
C ALA A 35 11.91 -2.05 6.02
N ILE A 36 10.68 -1.77 5.59
CA ILE A 36 9.45 -2.31 6.19
C ILE A 36 9.31 -3.81 5.88
N GLU A 37 9.54 -4.24 4.64
CA GLU A 37 9.56 -5.66 4.27
C GLU A 37 10.69 -6.40 4.97
N ALA A 38 11.88 -5.81 5.07
CA ALA A 38 13.00 -6.40 5.79
C ALA A 38 12.69 -6.54 7.30
N ALA A 39 11.99 -5.58 7.89
CA ALA A 39 11.61 -5.63 9.30
C ALA A 39 10.47 -6.61 9.57
N LYS A 40 9.45 -6.66 8.70
CA LYS A 40 8.24 -7.50 8.87
C LYS A 40 7.73 -8.02 7.52
N PRO A 41 8.36 -9.06 6.95
CA PRO A 41 7.92 -9.64 5.70
C PRO A 41 6.57 -10.34 5.90
N GLY A 42 5.62 -10.08 5.00
CA GLY A 42 4.29 -10.73 4.99
C GLY A 42 3.24 -10.15 5.94
N PHE A 43 3.56 -9.09 6.70
CA PHE A 43 2.57 -8.39 7.53
C PHE A 43 1.73 -7.37 6.74
N HIS A 44 2.38 -6.76 5.74
CA HIS A 44 1.83 -5.71 4.89
C HIS A 44 1.50 -6.25 3.51
N THR A 45 0.35 -5.86 2.94
CA THR A 45 -0.01 -6.25 1.58
C THR A 45 0.45 -5.19 0.60
N LEU A 46 1.49 -5.48 -0.20
CA LEU A 46 1.90 -4.61 -1.29
C LEU A 46 0.78 -4.53 -2.33
N LEU A 47 0.30 -3.32 -2.62
CA LEU A 47 -0.72 -3.09 -3.64
C LEU A 47 -0.09 -2.59 -4.94
N HIS A 48 0.73 -1.54 -4.85
CA HIS A 48 1.38 -0.92 -5.99
C HIS A 48 2.82 -0.50 -5.65
N THR A 49 3.73 -0.62 -6.62
CA THR A 49 5.14 -0.21 -6.52
C THR A 49 5.57 0.41 -7.85
N GLY A 50 6.67 1.17 -7.84
CA GLY A 50 7.23 1.75 -9.08
C GLY A 50 6.54 3.04 -9.52
N ILE A 51 5.82 3.72 -8.62
CA ILE A 51 5.03 4.91 -8.98
C ILE A 51 5.94 6.13 -9.06
N LYS A 52 5.86 6.91 -10.14
CA LYS A 52 6.80 8.02 -10.37
C LYS A 52 6.58 9.24 -9.48
N THR A 53 5.39 9.44 -8.93
CA THR A 53 5.01 10.63 -8.17
C THR A 53 4.15 10.30 -6.96
N GLU A 54 4.35 11.05 -5.86
CA GLU A 54 3.59 10.90 -4.61
C GLU A 54 2.09 11.06 -4.85
N LYS A 55 1.68 12.08 -5.61
CA LYS A 55 0.26 12.35 -5.92
C LYS A 55 -0.45 11.17 -6.57
N GLU A 56 0.23 10.48 -7.49
CA GLU A 56 -0.35 9.29 -8.12
C GLU A 56 -0.45 8.15 -7.11
N ALA A 57 0.52 8.02 -6.22
CA ALA A 57 0.50 7.03 -5.15
C ALA A 57 -0.60 7.30 -4.11
N GLU A 58 -0.79 8.55 -3.70
CA GLU A 58 -1.88 8.96 -2.81
C GLU A 58 -3.24 8.70 -3.45
N LYS A 59 -3.39 9.01 -4.74
CA LYS A 59 -4.63 8.74 -5.48
C LYS A 59 -4.95 7.25 -5.52
N LEU A 60 -3.94 6.39 -5.74
CA LEU A 60 -4.08 4.93 -5.71
C LEU A 60 -4.42 4.41 -4.30
N ALA A 61 -3.80 4.99 -3.27
CA ALA A 61 -4.09 4.68 -1.88
C ALA A 61 -5.52 5.05 -1.49
N THR A 62 -5.95 6.28 -1.79
CA THR A 62 -7.29 6.80 -1.52
C THR A 62 -8.37 6.04 -2.31
N GLY A 63 -8.15 5.80 -3.60
CA GLY A 63 -9.13 5.16 -4.48
C GLY A 63 -9.47 3.73 -4.07
N THR A 64 -8.51 3.02 -3.45
CA THR A 64 -8.70 1.64 -2.99
C THR A 64 -9.15 1.55 -1.52
N ALA A 65 -8.75 2.52 -0.69
CA ALA A 65 -9.08 2.56 0.74
C ALA A 65 -10.60 2.70 1.01
N GLY A 66 -11.34 3.30 0.07
CA GLY A 66 -12.77 3.58 0.23
C GLY A 66 -13.73 2.49 -0.26
N ASP A 67 -13.28 1.55 -1.08
CA ASP A 67 -14.22 0.71 -1.88
C ASP A 67 -14.79 -0.49 -1.11
N ASN A 68 -14.15 -0.93 -0.01
CA ASN A 68 -14.49 -2.20 0.63
C ASN A 68 -15.41 -2.13 1.86
N TYR A 69 -16.04 -0.99 2.17
CA TYR A 69 -17.01 -0.94 3.28
C TYR A 69 -18.48 -0.92 2.85
N ARG A 70 -18.80 -0.85 1.55
CA ARG A 70 -20.19 -0.60 1.08
C ARG A 70 -20.96 -1.79 0.51
N MET A 71 -20.52 -3.03 0.71
CA MET A 71 -21.28 -4.21 0.26
C MET A 71 -21.65 -5.22 1.35
N SER A 72 -21.85 -4.77 2.60
CA SER A 72 -22.61 -5.54 3.59
C SER A 72 -23.85 -4.77 4.05
N GLY A 73 -24.84 -4.67 3.16
CA GLY A 73 -26.09 -3.96 3.41
C GLY A 73 -27.24 -4.46 2.53
N ARG A 74 -27.51 -5.76 2.65
CA ARG A 74 -28.65 -6.51 2.11
C ARG A 74 -29.95 -5.68 2.19
N ARG A 75 -30.43 -5.18 1.04
CA ARG A 75 -31.80 -4.65 0.93
C ARG A 75 -32.77 -5.83 1.09
N LYS A 76 -33.71 -5.71 2.02
CA LYS A 76 -34.90 -6.56 2.14
C LYS A 76 -36.11 -5.73 1.74
#